data_AF-A0A928M7H8-F1
#
_entry.id   AF-A0A928M7H8-F1
#
_cell.length_a   1.000
_cell.length_b   1.000
_cell.length_c   1.000
_cell.angle_alpha   90.00
_cell.angle_beta   90.00
_cell.angle_gamma   90.00
#
_symmetry.space_group_name_H-M   'P 1'
#
loop_
_entity.id
_entity.type
_entity.pdbx_description
1 polymer ?
#
loop_
_entity_poly.entity_id
_entity_poly.type
_entity_poly.pdbx_seq_one_letter_code
_entity_poly.pdbx_strand_id
1 'polypeptide(L)'
;MRALYLIRHGEPAFPDGKRVCLGQMDLPLSAEGARQAAETARYIEKLPRKAIYTSPLARCRETAAHVQAKLQVLPGLTEVDMGEWDGLSFDEIRARWPEEYEKRGENLFDTAAPGGESFRAVGARARAALQSIQTDDSTRGLVLIAHSAVNRALCAELTGLAPEAALELPQPYGSVTQLLISRDAVWLGAAGKLPQDLPKPIPDEAECRALLREAKTPERAFSHCIATAELAHEFWEILDRRGVKLNREMIVAGAMLHDILRAEPRHDLAGARWLTTRGYAALGAVVGNHMVLQDGTETAWNESMVVYLADKLVQGTRRVSLEERYFPSDQKPERKPYAKQYYVIARALYERFERERECEAL
;
A
#
# COMPACT_ATOMS: atom_id res chain seq x y z
N MET A 1 14.15 0.25 6.55
CA MET A 1 13.19 -0.80 6.98
C MET A 1 12.52 -1.32 5.73
N ARG A 2 12.35 -2.63 5.61
CA ARG A 2 11.86 -3.29 4.39
C ARG A 2 10.53 -3.99 4.68
N ALA A 3 9.57 -3.90 3.75
CA ALA A 3 8.32 -4.64 3.88
C ALA A 3 8.39 -6.04 3.23
N LEU A 4 7.81 -7.04 3.88
CA LEU A 4 7.51 -8.35 3.33
C LEU A 4 5.99 -8.52 3.33
N TYR A 5 5.40 -8.71 2.15
CA TYR A 5 3.97 -8.87 1.97
C TYR A 5 3.66 -10.35 1.72
N LEU A 6 2.92 -10.97 2.63
CA LEU A 6 2.45 -12.33 2.54
C LEU A 6 1.00 -12.30 2.05
N ILE A 7 0.76 -12.88 0.89
CA ILE A 7 -0.54 -12.86 0.21
C ILE A 7 -1.11 -14.27 0.27
N ARG A 8 -2.35 -14.43 0.76
CA ARG A 8 -3.08 -15.69 0.56
C ARG A 8 -3.65 -15.69 -0.85
N HIS A 9 -3.50 -16.79 -1.57
CA HIS A 9 -4.16 -16.99 -2.87
C HIS A 9 -5.68 -16.69 -2.81
N GLY A 10 -6.28 -16.43 -3.98
CA GLY A 10 -7.74 -16.34 -4.13
C GLY A 10 -8.43 -17.68 -3.85
N GLU A 11 -9.74 -17.67 -3.65
CA GLU A 11 -10.51 -18.87 -3.35
C GLU A 11 -10.27 -20.01 -4.38
N PRO A 12 -9.92 -21.23 -3.93
CA PRO A 12 -9.82 -22.41 -4.81
C PRO A 12 -11.19 -22.86 -5.35
N ALA A 13 -11.19 -23.43 -6.55
CA ALA A 13 -12.34 -24.12 -7.11
C ALA A 13 -12.52 -25.50 -6.45
N PHE A 14 -13.20 -25.53 -5.30
CA PHE A 14 -13.54 -26.77 -4.61
C PHE A 14 -14.52 -27.63 -5.45
N PRO A 15 -14.25 -28.94 -5.61
CA PRO A 15 -15.20 -29.86 -6.24
C PRO A 15 -16.58 -29.80 -5.57
N ASP A 16 -17.64 -29.72 -6.37
CA ASP A 16 -19.04 -29.64 -5.93
C ASP A 16 -19.35 -28.52 -4.90
N GLY A 17 -18.47 -27.52 -4.79
CA GLY A 17 -18.57 -26.45 -3.79
C GLY A 17 -18.34 -26.90 -2.35
N LYS A 18 -17.91 -28.15 -2.12
CA LYS A 18 -17.67 -28.70 -0.78
C LYS A 18 -16.23 -28.48 -0.36
N ARG A 19 -16.04 -27.78 0.76
CA ARG A 19 -14.70 -27.57 1.33
C ARG A 19 -14.14 -28.89 1.87
N VAL A 20 -12.91 -29.18 1.50
CA VAL A 20 -12.12 -30.35 1.96
C VAL A 20 -10.89 -29.87 2.72
N CYS A 21 -10.20 -30.79 3.40
CA CYS A 21 -8.86 -30.55 3.90
C CYS A 21 -7.94 -30.31 2.70
N LEU A 22 -7.45 -29.07 2.55
CA LEU A 22 -6.65 -28.68 1.40
C LEU A 22 -5.20 -28.47 1.83
N GLY A 23 -4.35 -29.44 1.49
CA GLY A 23 -2.91 -29.34 1.58
C GLY A 23 -2.32 -29.01 0.20
N GLN A 24 -1.66 -29.98 -0.41
CA GLN A 24 -0.95 -29.85 -1.68
C GLN A 24 -1.79 -30.25 -2.92
N MET A 25 -3.01 -30.76 -2.74
CA MET A 25 -3.96 -30.97 -3.83
C MET A 25 -4.06 -29.71 -4.68
N ASP A 26 -3.74 -29.86 -5.97
CA ASP A 26 -3.50 -28.73 -6.86
C ASP A 26 -4.80 -28.25 -7.54
N LEU A 27 -5.59 -27.47 -6.80
CA LEU A 27 -6.81 -26.86 -7.30
C LEU A 27 -6.54 -25.51 -7.99
N PRO A 28 -7.22 -25.20 -9.10
CA PRO A 28 -7.22 -23.86 -9.71
C PRO A 28 -8.08 -22.89 -8.88
N LEU A 29 -8.15 -21.62 -9.27
CA LEU A 29 -9.05 -20.64 -8.66
C LEU A 29 -10.51 -20.85 -9.07
N SER A 30 -11.43 -20.52 -8.16
CA SER A 30 -12.85 -20.31 -8.49
C SER A 30 -13.05 -18.99 -9.23
N ALA A 31 -14.24 -18.74 -9.78
CA ALA A 31 -14.57 -17.44 -10.37
C ALA A 31 -14.46 -16.30 -9.34
N GLU A 32 -14.87 -16.54 -8.10
CA GLU A 32 -14.70 -15.61 -6.99
C GLU A 32 -13.22 -15.46 -6.61
N GLY A 33 -12.45 -16.55 -6.63
CA GLY A 33 -11.00 -16.52 -6.43
C GLY A 33 -10.27 -15.68 -7.47
N ALA A 34 -10.68 -15.73 -8.73
CA ALA A 34 -10.13 -14.88 -9.79
C ALA A 34 -10.48 -13.40 -9.56
N ARG A 35 -11.69 -13.08 -9.07
CA ARG A 35 -12.09 -11.72 -8.68
C ARG A 35 -11.21 -11.19 -7.54
N GLN A 36 -11.02 -11.99 -6.49
CA GLN A 36 -10.14 -11.68 -5.37
C GLN A 36 -8.71 -11.45 -5.83
N ALA A 37 -8.17 -12.35 -6.67
CA ALA A 37 -6.84 -12.23 -7.23
C ALA A 37 -6.64 -10.94 -8.03
N ALA A 38 -7.61 -10.53 -8.84
CA ALA A 38 -7.56 -9.27 -9.57
C ALA A 38 -7.54 -8.05 -8.63
N GLU A 39 -8.29 -8.06 -7.54
CA GLU A 39 -8.28 -6.99 -6.53
C GLU A 39 -6.94 -6.90 -5.80
N THR A 40 -6.42 -8.05 -5.36
CA THR A 40 -5.11 -8.15 -4.72
C THR A 40 -3.99 -7.73 -5.66
N ALA A 41 -4.07 -8.07 -6.95
CA ALA A 41 -3.10 -7.65 -7.95
C ALA A 41 -3.04 -6.12 -8.10
N ARG A 42 -4.17 -5.43 -8.18
CA ARG A 42 -4.20 -3.95 -8.23
C ARG A 42 -3.54 -3.31 -7.02
N TYR A 43 -3.70 -3.91 -5.84
CA TYR A 43 -3.00 -3.45 -4.64
C TYR A 43 -1.49 -3.71 -4.73
N ILE A 44 -1.10 -4.94 -5.11
CA ILE A 44 0.30 -5.33 -5.29
C ILE A 44 1.00 -4.40 -6.27
N GLU A 45 0.35 -4.03 -7.38
CA GLU A 45 0.93 -3.18 -8.44
C GLU A 45 1.48 -1.85 -7.94
N LYS A 46 0.89 -1.32 -6.88
CA LYS A 46 1.23 -0.01 -6.33
C LYS A 46 2.13 -0.10 -5.10
N LEU A 47 2.50 -1.31 -4.67
CA LEU A 47 3.45 -1.49 -3.58
C LEU A 47 4.88 -1.15 -4.04
N PRO A 48 5.71 -0.50 -3.20
CA PRO A 48 7.13 -0.32 -3.45
C PRO A 48 7.87 -1.66 -3.28
N ARG A 49 7.81 -2.50 -4.32
CA ARG A 49 8.30 -3.88 -4.32
C ARG A 49 9.42 -4.11 -5.34
N LYS A 50 10.30 -5.06 -5.01
CA LYS A 50 11.40 -5.48 -5.89
C LYS A 50 11.03 -6.68 -6.74
N ALA A 51 10.38 -7.66 -6.14
CA ALA A 51 10.11 -8.95 -6.76
C ALA A 51 8.86 -9.60 -6.16
N ILE A 52 8.28 -10.50 -6.94
CA ILE A 52 7.12 -11.31 -6.56
C ILE A 52 7.50 -12.77 -6.68
N TYR A 53 7.28 -13.50 -5.61
CA TYR A 53 7.45 -14.94 -5.55
C TYR A 53 6.10 -15.60 -5.32
N THR A 54 5.93 -16.78 -5.88
CA THR A 54 4.69 -17.55 -5.72
C THR A 54 4.98 -19.00 -5.40
N SER A 55 4.10 -19.60 -4.62
CA SER A 55 4.03 -21.05 -4.46
C SER A 55 3.88 -21.74 -5.81
N PRO A 56 4.41 -22.96 -5.98
CA PRO A 56 4.22 -23.70 -7.22
C PRO A 56 2.76 -24.10 -7.44
N LEU A 57 1.86 -24.13 -6.45
CA LEU A 57 0.48 -24.61 -6.64
C LEU A 57 -0.36 -23.66 -7.52
N ALA A 58 -1.21 -24.22 -8.38
CA ALA A 58 -2.07 -23.58 -9.37
C ALA A 58 -2.81 -22.37 -8.82
N ARG A 59 -3.56 -22.50 -7.72
CA ARG A 59 -4.23 -21.38 -7.05
C ARG A 59 -3.33 -20.17 -6.75
N CYS A 60 -2.07 -20.39 -6.39
CA CYS A 60 -1.11 -19.30 -6.18
C CYS A 60 -0.55 -18.78 -7.50
N ARG A 61 -0.24 -19.65 -8.48
CA ARG A 61 0.23 -19.24 -9.81
C ARG A 61 -0.82 -18.41 -10.55
N GLU A 62 -2.08 -18.84 -10.51
CA GLU A 62 -3.21 -18.13 -11.09
C GLU A 62 -3.46 -16.81 -10.37
N THR A 63 -3.38 -16.78 -9.02
CA THR A 63 -3.45 -15.51 -8.28
C THR A 63 -2.34 -14.55 -8.74
N ALA A 64 -1.11 -15.06 -8.87
CA ALA A 64 0.04 -14.28 -9.28
C ALA A 64 -0.03 -13.82 -10.74
N ALA A 65 -0.70 -14.57 -11.62
CA ALA A 65 -0.86 -14.23 -13.03
C ALA A 65 -1.67 -12.94 -13.27
N HIS A 66 -2.44 -12.48 -12.28
CA HIS A 66 -3.11 -11.17 -12.35
C HIS A 66 -2.15 -9.99 -12.15
N VAL A 67 -0.93 -10.23 -11.67
CA VAL A 67 0.08 -9.18 -11.46
C VAL A 67 0.96 -9.07 -12.70
N GLN A 68 1.10 -7.87 -13.25
CA GLN A 68 1.89 -7.53 -14.43
C GLN A 68 3.39 -7.42 -14.09
N ALA A 69 3.98 -8.51 -13.60
CA ALA A 69 5.39 -8.57 -13.23
C ALA A 69 6.02 -9.92 -13.56
N LYS A 70 7.35 -9.96 -13.63
CA LYS A 70 8.09 -11.21 -13.72
C LYS A 70 7.90 -12.00 -12.41
N LEU A 71 7.24 -13.15 -12.51
CA LEU A 71 6.98 -14.05 -11.39
C LEU A 71 8.13 -15.05 -11.23
N GLN A 72 8.47 -15.35 -9.97
CA GLN A 72 9.42 -16.40 -9.64
C GLN A 72 8.75 -17.46 -8.77
N VAL A 73 8.79 -18.72 -9.21
CA VAL A 73 8.25 -19.82 -8.41
C VAL A 73 9.26 -20.18 -7.32
N LEU A 74 8.80 -20.25 -6.07
CA LEU A 74 9.62 -20.61 -4.93
C LEU A 74 9.04 -21.87 -4.27
N PRO A 75 9.63 -23.06 -4.49
CA PRO A 75 9.10 -24.33 -3.98
C PRO A 75 8.89 -24.38 -2.46
N GLY A 76 9.72 -23.65 -1.69
CA GLY A 76 9.54 -23.55 -0.23
C GLY A 76 8.24 -22.86 0.22
N LEU A 77 7.46 -22.28 -0.71
CA LEU A 77 6.15 -21.68 -0.44
C LEU A 77 4.96 -22.62 -0.73
N THR A 78 5.17 -23.90 -1.04
CA THR A 78 4.08 -24.90 -1.14
C THR A 78 3.26 -24.96 0.15
N GLU A 79 1.96 -25.21 0.09
CA GLU A 79 1.12 -25.34 1.31
C GLU A 79 1.60 -26.51 2.18
N VAL A 80 1.18 -26.53 3.45
CA VAL A 80 1.39 -27.66 4.34
C VAL A 80 0.98 -28.98 3.67
N ASP A 81 1.84 -29.98 3.78
CA ASP A 81 1.48 -31.33 3.35
C ASP A 81 0.48 -31.94 4.34
N MET A 82 -0.73 -32.23 3.87
CA MET A 82 -1.76 -32.88 4.69
C MET A 82 -1.71 -34.42 4.57
N GLY A 83 -0.77 -34.97 3.80
CA GLY A 83 -0.56 -36.40 3.65
C GLY A 83 -1.85 -37.13 3.28
N GLU A 84 -2.18 -38.15 4.07
CA GLU A 84 -3.37 -38.98 3.85
C GLU A 84 -4.71 -38.24 4.00
N TRP A 85 -4.70 -37.02 4.57
CA TRP A 85 -5.91 -36.21 4.76
C TRP A 85 -6.23 -35.31 3.56
N ASP A 86 -5.28 -35.10 2.65
CA ASP A 86 -5.43 -34.13 1.56
C ASP A 86 -6.58 -34.51 0.62
N GLY A 87 -7.51 -33.58 0.40
CA GLY A 87 -8.71 -33.78 -0.42
C GLY A 87 -9.88 -34.44 0.30
N LEU A 88 -9.75 -34.90 1.54
CA LEU A 88 -10.83 -35.52 2.29
C LEU A 88 -11.69 -34.50 3.03
N SER A 89 -12.96 -34.83 3.25
CA SER A 89 -13.79 -34.05 4.18
C SER A 89 -13.34 -34.27 5.63
N PHE A 90 -13.58 -33.28 6.50
CA PHE A 90 -13.24 -33.42 7.92
C PHE A 90 -14.06 -34.50 8.64
N ASP A 91 -15.24 -34.85 8.13
CA ASP A 91 -16.02 -35.99 8.63
C ASP A 91 -15.33 -37.33 8.31
N GLU A 92 -14.83 -37.49 7.09
CA GLU A 92 -14.07 -38.68 6.70
C GLU A 92 -12.77 -38.79 7.50
N ILE A 93 -12.08 -37.67 7.71
CA ILE A 93 -10.85 -37.63 8.51
C ILE A 93 -11.13 -38.08 9.94
N ARG A 94 -12.16 -37.50 10.59
CA ARG A 94 -12.56 -37.88 11.95
C ARG A 94 -12.97 -39.35 12.07
N ALA A 95 -13.59 -39.91 11.03
CA ALA A 95 -14.01 -41.30 11.03
C ALA A 95 -12.84 -42.28 10.84
N ARG A 96 -11.83 -41.91 10.04
CA ARG A 96 -10.69 -42.78 9.70
C ARG A 96 -9.52 -42.64 10.69
N TRP A 97 -9.30 -41.45 11.25
CA TRP A 97 -8.19 -41.13 12.15
C TRP A 97 -8.65 -40.31 13.37
N PRO A 98 -9.52 -40.86 14.24
CA PRO A 98 -10.09 -40.10 15.36
C PRO A 98 -9.02 -39.62 16.35
N GLU A 99 -8.05 -40.47 16.70
CA GLU A 99 -7.01 -40.14 17.68
C GLU A 99 -6.01 -39.11 17.13
N GLU A 100 -5.58 -39.25 15.87
CA GLU A 100 -4.67 -38.30 15.23
C GLU A 100 -5.35 -36.95 14.97
N TYR A 101 -6.65 -36.97 14.67
CA TYR A 101 -7.46 -35.75 14.54
C TYR A 101 -7.54 -34.99 15.87
N GLU A 102 -7.82 -35.68 16.98
CA GLU A 102 -7.86 -35.09 18.31
C GLU A 102 -6.49 -34.53 18.71
N LYS A 103 -5.43 -35.33 18.59
CA LYS A 103 -4.04 -34.93 18.89
C LYS A 103 -3.61 -33.71 18.08
N ARG A 104 -3.96 -33.64 16.79
CA ARG A 104 -3.65 -32.47 15.95
C ARG A 104 -4.49 -31.25 16.35
N GLY A 105 -5.71 -31.44 16.85
CA GLY A 105 -6.52 -30.36 17.41
C GLY A 105 -5.89 -29.74 18.67
N GLU A 106 -5.31 -30.56 19.53
CA GLU A 106 -4.65 -30.13 20.78
C GLU A 106 -3.31 -29.42 20.52
N ASN A 107 -2.54 -29.88 19.52
CA ASN A 107 -1.23 -29.31 19.20
C ASN A 107 -1.03 -29.21 17.69
N LEU A 108 -1.78 -28.30 17.05
CA LEU A 108 -1.78 -28.11 15.60
C LEU A 108 -0.42 -27.67 15.04
N PHE A 109 0.36 -26.93 15.83
CA PHE A 109 1.60 -26.34 15.33
C PHE A 109 2.71 -27.38 15.15
N ASP A 110 2.78 -28.36 16.06
CA ASP A 110 3.84 -29.37 16.10
C ASP A 110 3.42 -30.76 15.65
N THR A 111 2.12 -31.06 15.66
CA THR A 111 1.62 -32.35 15.19
C THR A 111 1.44 -32.31 13.68
N ALA A 112 1.81 -33.37 12.95
CA ALA A 112 1.57 -33.55 11.52
C ALA A 112 0.34 -34.43 11.28
N ALA A 113 -0.31 -34.30 10.12
CA ALA A 113 -1.25 -35.32 9.65
C ALA A 113 -0.45 -36.60 9.28
N PRO A 114 -1.06 -37.79 9.25
CA PRO A 114 -0.41 -39.01 8.78
C PRO A 114 0.24 -38.81 7.40
N GLY A 115 1.55 -39.05 7.31
CA GLY A 115 2.34 -38.82 6.10
C GLY A 115 2.57 -37.35 5.70
N GLY A 116 2.16 -36.39 6.53
CA GLY A 116 2.20 -34.96 6.22
C GLY A 116 3.26 -34.15 6.98
N GLU A 117 3.04 -32.84 7.05
CA GLU A 117 3.95 -31.84 7.61
C GLU A 117 3.28 -31.07 8.78
N SER A 118 4.09 -30.64 9.77
CA SER A 118 3.64 -29.74 10.84
C SER A 118 3.84 -28.27 10.45
N PHE A 119 3.15 -27.32 11.11
CA PHE A 119 3.39 -25.90 10.86
C PHE A 119 4.83 -25.49 11.16
N ARG A 120 5.47 -26.09 12.17
CA ARG A 120 6.88 -25.82 12.47
C ARG A 120 7.80 -26.19 11.28
N ALA A 121 7.57 -27.35 10.67
CA ALA A 121 8.34 -27.78 9.50
C ALA A 121 8.09 -26.86 8.28
N VAL A 122 6.82 -26.47 8.06
CA VAL A 122 6.46 -25.49 7.03
C VAL A 122 7.20 -24.16 7.23
N GLY A 123 7.22 -23.64 8.45
CA GLY A 123 7.90 -22.39 8.80
C GLY A 123 9.40 -22.46 8.51
N ALA A 124 10.05 -23.54 8.94
CA ALA A 124 11.47 -23.75 8.72
C ALA A 124 11.83 -23.79 7.22
N ARG A 125 11.10 -24.54 6.40
CA ARG A 125 11.38 -24.60 4.95
C ARG A 125 11.05 -23.29 4.23
N ALA A 126 9.97 -22.61 4.60
CA ALA A 126 9.57 -21.36 3.99
C ALA A 126 10.58 -20.25 4.33
N ARG A 127 11.11 -20.24 5.56
CA ARG A 127 12.20 -19.36 5.98
C ARG A 127 13.48 -19.62 5.21
N ALA A 128 13.88 -20.89 5.04
CA ALA A 128 15.06 -21.25 4.26
C ALA A 128 14.93 -20.78 2.80
N ALA A 129 13.75 -20.92 2.20
CA ALA A 129 13.48 -20.42 0.86
C ALA A 129 13.46 -18.88 0.78
N LEU A 130 12.96 -18.20 1.80
CA LEU A 130 13.05 -16.74 1.89
C LEU A 130 14.51 -16.26 2.02
N GLN A 131 15.37 -17.02 2.72
CA GLN A 131 16.79 -16.70 2.87
C GLN A 131 17.60 -16.94 1.59
N SER A 132 17.18 -17.88 0.73
CA SER A 132 17.88 -18.17 -0.52
C SER A 132 17.69 -17.10 -1.60
N ILE A 133 16.64 -16.29 -1.50
CA ILE A 133 16.37 -15.19 -2.43
C ILE A 133 17.15 -13.93 -2.00
N GLN A 134 18.42 -13.87 -2.43
CA GLN A 134 19.34 -12.74 -2.17
C GLN A 134 18.72 -11.40 -2.54
N THR A 135 18.76 -10.43 -1.63
CA THR A 135 18.38 -9.05 -1.95
C THR A 135 19.36 -8.04 -1.39
N ASP A 136 20.29 -7.58 -2.24
CA ASP A 136 21.23 -6.50 -1.92
C ASP A 136 20.56 -5.12 -1.78
N ASP A 137 19.29 -4.99 -2.19
CA ASP A 137 18.52 -3.75 -2.13
C ASP A 137 17.57 -3.79 -0.92
N SER A 138 17.98 -3.13 0.17
CA SER A 138 17.27 -3.11 1.45
C SER A 138 16.07 -2.16 1.49
N THR A 139 15.80 -1.42 0.42
CA THR A 139 14.75 -0.37 0.39
C THR A 139 13.41 -0.84 -0.15
N ARG A 140 13.39 -1.81 -1.06
CA ARG A 140 12.16 -2.32 -1.71
C ARG A 140 11.67 -3.63 -1.11
N GLY A 141 10.36 -3.75 -0.97
CA GLY A 141 9.72 -4.92 -0.36
C GLY A 141 9.70 -6.17 -1.23
N LEU A 142 9.32 -7.30 -0.64
CA LEU A 142 9.03 -8.55 -1.35
C LEU A 142 7.55 -8.90 -1.22
N VAL A 143 7.00 -9.51 -2.26
CA VAL A 143 5.65 -10.07 -2.24
C VAL A 143 5.75 -11.58 -2.39
N LEU A 144 5.18 -12.33 -1.45
CA LEU A 144 5.06 -13.78 -1.50
C LEU A 144 3.58 -14.16 -1.62
N ILE A 145 3.21 -14.81 -2.72
CA ILE A 145 1.86 -15.36 -2.92
C ILE A 145 1.88 -16.83 -2.53
N ALA A 146 1.27 -17.12 -1.39
CA ALA A 146 1.33 -18.42 -0.74
C ALA A 146 -0.03 -18.76 -0.11
N HIS A 147 0.00 -19.45 1.03
CA HIS A 147 -1.15 -20.11 1.62
C HIS A 147 -1.30 -19.79 3.09
N SER A 148 -2.41 -20.22 3.69
CA SER A 148 -2.72 -19.92 5.07
C SER A 148 -1.70 -20.49 6.05
N ALA A 149 -1.28 -21.75 5.91
CA ALA A 149 -0.36 -22.35 6.87
C ALA A 149 1.05 -21.75 6.71
N VAL A 150 1.51 -21.60 5.47
CA VAL A 150 2.79 -20.96 5.13
C VAL A 150 2.87 -19.54 5.71
N ASN A 151 1.85 -18.70 5.49
CA ASN A 151 1.87 -17.32 5.96
C ASN A 151 1.92 -17.22 7.49
N ARG A 152 1.15 -18.06 8.19
CA ARG A 152 1.13 -18.10 9.66
C ARG A 152 2.46 -18.61 10.23
N ALA A 153 2.98 -19.69 9.67
CA ALA A 153 4.25 -20.26 10.09
C ALA A 153 5.43 -19.29 9.85
N LEU A 154 5.46 -18.61 8.70
CA LEU A 154 6.44 -17.54 8.44
C LEU A 154 6.31 -16.37 9.41
N CYS A 155 5.08 -15.97 9.76
CA CYS A 155 4.88 -14.93 10.77
C CYS A 155 5.47 -15.35 12.11
N ALA A 156 5.16 -16.57 12.60
CA ALA A 156 5.73 -17.10 13.84
C ALA A 156 7.26 -17.11 13.80
N GLU A 157 7.85 -17.68 12.75
CA GLU A 157 9.30 -17.83 12.56
C GLU A 157 10.06 -16.50 12.53
N LEU A 158 9.48 -15.47 11.90
CA LEU A 158 10.16 -14.20 11.68
C LEU A 158 9.94 -13.21 12.82
N THR A 159 8.75 -13.20 13.44
CA THR A 159 8.38 -12.24 14.49
C THR A 159 8.61 -12.78 15.90
N GLY A 160 8.77 -14.09 16.07
CA GLY A 160 8.81 -14.73 17.39
C GLY A 160 7.45 -14.84 18.08
N LEU A 161 6.34 -14.66 17.35
CA LEU A 161 5.00 -14.91 17.89
C LEU A 161 4.88 -16.35 18.40
N ALA A 162 4.20 -16.51 19.53
CA ALA A 162 3.84 -17.83 20.05
C ALA A 162 2.96 -18.59 19.02
N PRO A 163 3.09 -19.93 18.93
CA PRO A 163 2.31 -20.76 18.01
C PRO A 163 0.81 -20.45 17.98
N GLU A 164 0.19 -20.30 19.16
CA GLU A 164 -1.23 -20.06 19.32
C GLU A 164 -1.63 -18.72 18.68
N ALA A 165 -0.88 -17.66 18.98
CA ALA A 165 -1.12 -16.33 18.41
C ALA A 165 -0.92 -16.31 16.88
N ALA A 166 0.05 -17.09 16.36
CA ALA A 166 0.26 -17.20 14.93
C ALA A 166 -0.89 -17.94 14.21
N LEU A 167 -1.45 -18.98 14.86
CA LEU A 167 -2.61 -19.73 14.34
C LEU A 167 -3.88 -18.87 14.27
N GLU A 168 -4.04 -17.91 15.18
CA GLU A 168 -5.16 -16.97 15.22
C GLU A 168 -5.10 -15.88 14.15
N LEU A 169 -3.94 -15.67 13.50
CA LEU A 169 -3.82 -14.62 12.48
C LEU A 169 -4.86 -14.84 11.36
N PRO A 170 -5.66 -13.82 11.02
CA PRO A 170 -6.65 -13.93 9.96
C PRO A 170 -5.96 -14.19 8.62
N GLN A 171 -6.58 -15.05 7.81
CA GLN A 171 -6.10 -15.42 6.49
C GLN A 171 -7.26 -15.50 5.50
N PRO A 172 -8.08 -14.46 5.25
CA PRO A 172 -9.09 -14.53 4.19
C PRO A 172 -8.43 -14.75 2.81
N TYR A 173 -9.16 -15.30 1.84
CA TYR A 173 -8.63 -15.43 0.48
C TYR A 173 -8.37 -14.04 -0.14
N GLY A 174 -7.27 -13.90 -0.89
CA GLY A 174 -6.82 -12.62 -1.44
C GLY A 174 -6.28 -11.62 -0.40
N SER A 175 -6.18 -12.01 0.87
CA SER A 175 -5.73 -11.12 1.94
C SER A 175 -4.22 -10.90 1.95
N VAL A 176 -3.82 -9.81 2.61
CA VAL A 176 -2.45 -9.36 2.77
C VAL A 176 -2.08 -9.32 4.25
N THR A 177 -0.94 -9.90 4.56
CA THR A 177 -0.24 -9.74 5.83
C THR A 177 1.08 -9.03 5.57
N GLN A 178 1.35 -7.92 6.25
CA GLN A 178 2.56 -7.13 6.09
C GLN A 178 3.48 -7.34 7.30
N LEU A 179 4.73 -7.72 7.03
CA LEU A 179 5.81 -7.72 7.99
C LEU A 179 6.78 -6.57 7.68
N LEU A 180 7.18 -5.83 8.71
CA LEU A 180 8.17 -4.76 8.63
C LEU A 180 9.49 -5.26 9.23
N ILE A 181 10.49 -5.41 8.38
CA ILE A 181 11.80 -5.98 8.72
C ILE A 181 12.82 -4.84 8.88
N SER A 182 13.40 -4.72 10.06
CA SER A 182 14.60 -3.93 10.33
C SER A 182 15.82 -4.85 10.44
N ARG A 183 16.99 -4.29 10.77
CA ARG A 183 18.19 -5.10 11.04
C ARG A 183 18.02 -5.97 12.29
N ASP A 184 17.29 -5.46 13.27
CA ASP A 184 17.28 -6.02 14.63
C ASP A 184 15.93 -6.65 15.01
N ALA A 185 14.87 -6.40 14.24
CA ALA A 185 13.52 -6.84 14.58
C ALA A 185 12.61 -7.00 13.35
N VAL A 186 11.59 -7.84 13.51
CA VAL A 186 10.50 -8.00 12.54
C VAL A 186 9.17 -7.73 13.25
N TRP A 187 8.35 -6.86 12.66
CA TRP A 187 7.08 -6.43 13.23
C TRP A 187 5.93 -6.80 12.32
N LEU A 188 4.77 -7.12 12.89
CA LEU A 188 3.54 -7.30 12.16
C LEU A 188 2.89 -5.92 11.90
N GLY A 189 2.95 -5.43 10.67
CA GLY A 189 2.34 -4.17 10.25
C GLY A 189 0.85 -4.29 9.95
N ALA A 190 0.43 -5.42 9.39
CA ALA A 190 -0.98 -5.77 9.15
C ALA A 190 -1.12 -7.29 9.08
N ALA A 191 -2.26 -7.85 9.49
CA ALA A 191 -2.55 -9.28 9.36
C ALA A 191 -3.89 -9.51 8.68
N GLY A 192 -3.87 -10.33 7.61
CA GLY A 192 -5.05 -10.85 6.93
C GLY A 192 -6.04 -9.78 6.47
N LYS A 193 -5.55 -8.59 6.10
CA LYS A 193 -6.41 -7.50 5.62
C LYS A 193 -6.71 -7.70 4.15
N LEU A 194 -7.97 -7.53 3.75
CA LEU A 194 -8.31 -7.49 2.35
C LEU A 194 -7.79 -6.18 1.72
N PRO A 195 -7.51 -6.15 0.42
CA PRO A 195 -7.02 -4.94 -0.26
C PRO A 195 -7.86 -3.68 0.01
N GLN A 196 -9.18 -3.81 0.15
CA GLN A 196 -10.06 -2.68 0.45
C GLN A 196 -9.95 -2.14 1.89
N ASP A 197 -9.44 -2.95 2.82
CA ASP A 197 -9.28 -2.60 4.24
C ASP A 197 -7.88 -2.05 4.55
N LEU A 198 -6.97 -2.08 3.57
CA LEU A 198 -5.63 -1.53 3.70
C LEU A 198 -5.63 -0.05 3.31
N PRO A 199 -4.68 0.74 3.85
CA PRO A 199 -4.40 2.06 3.33
C PRO A 199 -4.24 1.96 1.82
N LYS A 200 -5.04 2.75 1.09
CA LYS A 200 -4.93 2.76 -0.36
C LYS A 200 -3.58 3.37 -0.73
N PRO A 201 -2.85 2.75 -1.66
CA PRO A 201 -1.67 3.34 -2.26
C PRO A 201 -2.00 4.71 -2.88
N ILE A 202 -0.96 5.51 -3.14
CA ILE A 202 -1.13 6.83 -3.75
C ILE A 202 -1.82 6.64 -5.11
N PRO A 203 -2.92 7.38 -5.38
CA PRO A 203 -3.64 7.23 -6.64
C PRO A 203 -2.81 7.77 -7.80
N ASP A 204 -2.86 7.07 -8.93
CA ASP A 204 -2.25 7.55 -10.16
C ASP A 204 -3.06 8.73 -10.77
N GLU A 205 -2.61 9.26 -11.91
CA GLU A 205 -3.29 10.38 -12.57
C GLU A 205 -4.74 10.04 -12.98
N ALA A 206 -4.97 8.84 -13.51
CA ALA A 206 -6.30 8.41 -13.95
C ALA A 206 -7.26 8.27 -12.76
N GLU A 207 -6.77 7.72 -11.65
CA GLU A 207 -7.50 7.60 -10.40
C GLU A 207 -7.75 8.97 -9.76
N CYS A 208 -6.78 9.88 -9.76
CA CYS A 208 -6.99 11.26 -9.31
C CYS A 208 -8.12 11.93 -10.11
N ARG A 209 -8.11 11.80 -11.45
CA ARG A 209 -9.17 12.32 -12.31
C ARG A 209 -10.53 11.68 -12.01
N ALA A 210 -10.57 10.37 -11.71
CA ALA A 210 -11.78 9.68 -11.32
C ALA A 210 -12.32 10.20 -9.97
N LEU A 211 -11.46 10.40 -8.97
CA LEU A 211 -11.82 10.95 -7.66
C LEU A 211 -12.38 12.37 -7.77
N LEU A 212 -11.77 13.23 -8.60
CA LEU A 212 -12.28 14.58 -8.86
C LEU A 212 -13.69 14.56 -9.46
N ARG A 213 -13.96 13.63 -10.40
CA ARG A 213 -15.29 13.43 -11.01
C ARG A 213 -16.29 12.87 -10.00
N GLU A 214 -15.88 11.89 -9.19
CA GLU A 214 -16.71 11.33 -8.11
C GLU A 214 -17.14 12.41 -7.12
N ALA A 215 -16.20 13.29 -6.73
CA ALA A 215 -16.46 14.44 -5.86
C ALA A 215 -17.21 15.59 -6.55
N LYS A 216 -17.58 15.45 -7.84
CA LYS A 216 -18.25 16.47 -8.66
C LYS A 216 -17.50 17.82 -8.65
N THR A 217 -16.18 17.76 -8.72
CA THR A 217 -15.34 18.96 -8.68
C THR A 217 -15.64 19.86 -9.90
N PRO A 218 -15.91 21.16 -9.73
CA PRO A 218 -16.21 22.06 -10.85
C PRO A 218 -15.08 22.11 -11.87
N GLU A 219 -15.38 22.23 -13.17
CA GLU A 219 -14.39 22.24 -14.26
C GLU A 219 -13.24 23.23 -14.07
N ARG A 220 -13.54 24.41 -13.50
CA ARG A 220 -12.51 25.41 -13.19
C ARG A 220 -11.52 24.94 -12.13
N ALA A 221 -12.01 24.28 -11.06
CA ALA A 221 -11.17 23.71 -10.02
C ALA A 221 -10.44 22.46 -10.53
N PHE A 222 -11.11 21.65 -11.35
CA PHE A 222 -10.51 20.50 -12.03
C PHE A 222 -9.29 20.94 -12.87
N SER A 223 -9.47 21.93 -13.75
CA SER A 223 -8.38 22.44 -14.60
C SER A 223 -7.26 23.07 -13.78
N HIS A 224 -7.60 23.75 -12.68
CA HIS A 224 -6.63 24.29 -11.75
C HIS A 224 -5.78 23.21 -11.08
N CYS A 225 -6.39 22.13 -10.58
CA CYS A 225 -5.67 20.99 -10.01
C CYS A 225 -4.64 20.39 -10.98
N ILE A 226 -4.98 20.25 -12.26
CA ILE A 226 -4.04 19.73 -13.27
C ILE A 226 -2.84 20.67 -13.43
N ALA A 227 -3.08 21.96 -13.64
CA ALA A 227 -2.00 22.94 -13.79
C ALA A 227 -1.13 23.06 -12.53
N THR A 228 -1.73 22.96 -11.34
CA THR A 228 -1.00 22.93 -10.07
C THR A 228 -0.14 21.67 -9.93
N ALA A 229 -0.62 20.51 -10.39
CA ALA A 229 0.14 19.27 -10.37
C ALA A 229 1.34 19.28 -11.32
N GLU A 230 1.20 19.89 -12.50
CA GLU A 230 2.31 20.11 -13.44
C GLU A 230 3.42 20.95 -12.80
N LEU A 231 3.07 22.08 -12.16
CA LEU A 231 4.06 22.92 -11.48
C LEU A 231 4.67 22.24 -10.25
N ALA A 232 3.87 21.51 -9.47
CA ALA A 232 4.34 20.76 -8.31
C ALA A 232 5.36 19.67 -8.71
N HIS A 233 5.15 19.03 -9.86
CA HIS A 233 6.11 18.09 -10.44
C HIS A 233 7.45 18.75 -10.77
N GLU A 234 7.43 19.93 -11.42
CA GLU A 234 8.66 20.69 -11.73
C GLU A 234 9.42 21.09 -10.46
N PHE A 235 8.71 21.49 -9.41
CA PHE A 235 9.34 21.78 -8.12
C PHE A 235 9.99 20.55 -7.50
N TRP A 236 9.32 19.39 -7.58
CA TRP A 236 9.91 18.13 -7.14
C TRP A 236 11.18 17.80 -7.93
N GLU A 237 11.21 17.98 -9.25
CA GLU A 237 12.40 17.68 -10.07
C GLU A 237 13.61 18.55 -9.70
N ILE A 238 13.38 19.82 -9.34
CA ILE A 238 14.43 20.72 -8.87
C ILE A 238 14.95 20.27 -7.50
N LEU A 239 14.04 19.94 -6.57
CA LEU A 239 14.39 19.48 -5.23
C LEU A 239 15.10 18.11 -5.24
N ASP A 240 14.66 17.16 -6.06
CA ASP A 240 15.26 15.82 -6.15
C ASP A 240 16.70 15.89 -6.70
N ARG A 241 16.97 16.78 -7.66
CA ARG A 241 18.33 17.06 -8.14
C ARG A 241 19.28 17.57 -7.04
N ARG A 242 18.73 18.15 -5.95
CA ARG A 242 19.48 18.54 -4.75
C ARG A 242 19.63 17.46 -3.70
N GLY A 243 19.13 16.27 -3.97
CA GLY A 243 19.09 15.19 -3.00
C GLY A 243 18.01 15.38 -1.92
N VAL A 244 17.09 16.33 -2.08
CA VAL A 244 15.91 16.42 -1.22
C VAL A 244 14.94 15.31 -1.62
N LYS A 245 14.92 14.22 -0.85
CA LYS A 245 14.13 13.03 -1.15
C LYS A 245 12.69 13.18 -0.68
N LEU A 246 11.83 13.61 -1.59
CA LEU A 246 10.38 13.67 -1.42
C LEU A 246 9.67 12.63 -2.30
N ASN A 247 8.47 12.22 -1.88
CA ASN A 247 7.66 11.31 -2.67
C ASN A 247 6.97 12.06 -3.84
N ARG A 248 7.49 11.86 -5.06
CA ARG A 248 6.95 12.43 -6.31
C ARG A 248 5.47 12.17 -6.49
N GLU A 249 5.04 10.91 -6.34
CA GLU A 249 3.66 10.49 -6.58
C GLU A 249 2.71 11.17 -5.59
N MET A 250 3.12 11.28 -4.32
CA MET A 250 2.35 11.96 -3.28
C MET A 250 2.20 13.46 -3.57
N ILE A 251 3.27 14.12 -4.06
CA ILE A 251 3.21 15.54 -4.45
C ILE A 251 2.24 15.74 -5.60
N VAL A 252 2.36 14.96 -6.66
CA VAL A 252 1.51 15.07 -7.86
C VAL A 252 0.05 14.77 -7.50
N ALA A 253 -0.23 13.66 -6.82
CA ALA A 253 -1.58 13.31 -6.39
C ALA A 253 -2.15 14.35 -5.41
N GLY A 254 -1.33 14.86 -4.48
CA GLY A 254 -1.71 15.90 -3.54
C GLY A 254 -2.13 17.18 -4.25
N ALA A 255 -1.36 17.61 -5.26
CA ALA A 255 -1.68 18.76 -6.09
C ALA A 255 -2.90 18.51 -7.00
N MET A 256 -3.09 17.31 -7.53
CA MET A 256 -4.28 16.97 -8.33
C MET A 256 -5.57 16.97 -7.51
N LEU A 257 -5.49 16.71 -6.20
CA LEU A 257 -6.66 16.56 -5.33
C LEU A 257 -6.79 17.66 -4.27
N HIS A 258 -5.91 18.67 -4.25
CA HIS A 258 -5.90 19.69 -3.19
C HIS A 258 -7.23 20.46 -3.09
N ASP A 259 -7.82 20.77 -4.24
CA ASP A 259 -9.08 21.50 -4.37
C ASP A 259 -10.31 20.56 -4.46
N ILE A 260 -10.16 19.28 -4.10
CA ILE A 260 -11.29 18.34 -4.04
C ILE A 260 -12.35 18.86 -3.06
N LEU A 261 -13.63 18.74 -3.42
CA LEU A 261 -14.75 19.33 -2.68
C LEU A 261 -14.63 20.86 -2.49
N ARG A 262 -14.11 21.57 -3.51
CA ARG A 262 -13.91 23.04 -3.48
C ARG A 262 -15.11 23.87 -2.98
N ALA A 263 -16.33 23.39 -3.16
CA ALA A 263 -17.55 24.07 -2.73
C ALA A 263 -17.79 24.04 -1.21
N GLU A 264 -17.12 23.13 -0.47
CA GLU A 264 -17.28 22.98 0.97
C GLU A 264 -16.54 24.09 1.75
N PRO A 265 -17.10 24.56 2.89
CA PRO A 265 -16.34 25.36 3.83
C PRO A 265 -15.12 24.59 4.33
N ARG A 266 -13.95 25.23 4.35
CA ARG A 266 -12.68 24.56 4.70
C ARG A 266 -12.49 23.29 3.86
N HIS A 267 -12.57 23.45 2.53
CA HIS A 267 -12.41 22.33 1.58
C HIS A 267 -11.07 21.60 1.74
N ASP A 268 -10.02 22.27 2.22
CA ASP A 268 -8.77 21.64 2.68
C ASP A 268 -9.06 20.46 3.64
N LEU A 269 -9.82 20.72 4.71
CA LEU A 269 -10.15 19.71 5.71
C LEU A 269 -11.27 18.77 5.25
N ALA A 270 -12.24 19.27 4.47
CA ALA A 270 -13.32 18.43 3.94
C ALA A 270 -12.77 17.39 2.96
N GLY A 271 -11.90 17.81 2.03
CA GLY A 271 -11.19 16.96 1.09
C GLY A 271 -10.29 15.95 1.80
N ALA A 272 -9.51 16.40 2.80
CA ALA A 272 -8.67 15.52 3.62
C ALA A 272 -9.47 14.39 4.28
N ARG A 273 -10.62 14.73 4.91
CA ARG A 273 -11.51 13.72 5.53
C ARG A 273 -12.12 12.78 4.48
N TRP A 274 -12.57 13.33 3.35
CA TRP A 274 -13.19 12.55 2.28
C TRP A 274 -12.23 11.53 1.65
N LEU A 275 -10.95 11.90 1.52
CA LEU A 275 -9.88 11.00 1.06
C LEU A 275 -9.56 9.94 2.12
N THR A 276 -9.49 10.34 3.39
CA THR A 276 -9.24 9.43 4.52
C THR A 276 -10.30 8.34 4.62
N THR A 277 -11.58 8.69 4.51
CA THR A 277 -12.68 7.69 4.55
C THR A 277 -12.67 6.73 3.35
N ARG A 278 -11.93 7.05 2.29
CA ARG A 278 -11.72 6.20 1.11
C ARG A 278 -10.41 5.42 1.14
N GLY A 279 -9.68 5.47 2.25
CA GLY A 279 -8.43 4.76 2.48
C GLY A 279 -7.17 5.55 2.13
N TYR A 280 -7.27 6.80 1.67
CA TYR A 280 -6.13 7.64 1.28
C TYR A 280 -5.67 8.56 2.42
N ALA A 281 -5.48 8.03 3.64
CA ALA A 281 -5.19 8.85 4.83
C ALA A 281 -3.93 9.73 4.70
N ALA A 282 -2.83 9.17 4.19
CA ALA A 282 -1.58 9.92 4.01
C ALA A 282 -1.71 11.07 2.99
N LEU A 283 -2.42 10.81 1.89
CA LEU A 283 -2.74 11.84 0.89
C LEU A 283 -3.70 12.90 1.44
N GLY A 284 -4.66 12.47 2.26
CA GLY A 284 -5.55 13.38 2.98
C GLY A 284 -4.77 14.36 3.87
N ALA A 285 -3.69 13.93 4.52
CA ALA A 285 -2.83 14.83 5.29
C ALA A 285 -2.15 15.91 4.43
N VAL A 286 -1.66 15.53 3.23
CA VAL A 286 -1.07 16.49 2.28
C VAL A 286 -2.12 17.49 1.78
N VAL A 287 -3.28 17.00 1.35
CA VAL A 287 -4.40 17.84 0.90
C VAL A 287 -4.89 18.77 2.03
N GLY A 288 -4.95 18.29 3.27
CA GLY A 288 -5.37 19.08 4.42
C GLY A 288 -4.50 20.29 4.74
N ASN A 289 -3.24 20.30 4.26
CA ASN A 289 -2.25 21.34 4.55
C ASN A 289 -2.05 22.35 3.41
N HIS A 290 -2.73 22.21 2.27
CA HIS A 290 -2.46 23.04 1.08
C HIS A 290 -2.90 24.52 1.25
N MET A 291 -3.87 24.80 2.13
CA MET A 291 -4.27 26.18 2.46
C MET A 291 -3.45 26.76 3.62
N VAL A 292 -3.10 25.93 4.60
CA VAL A 292 -2.41 26.30 5.84
C VAL A 292 -1.41 25.19 6.18
N LEU A 293 -0.12 25.51 6.19
CA LEU A 293 0.92 24.58 6.61
C LEU A 293 0.92 24.45 8.14
N GLN A 294 0.81 23.22 8.66
CA GLN A 294 0.82 22.96 10.11
C GLN A 294 2.22 23.12 10.72
N ASP A 295 3.28 22.71 10.01
CA ASP A 295 4.66 22.68 10.52
C ASP A 295 5.50 23.92 10.17
N GLY A 296 4.85 25.02 9.75
CA GLY A 296 5.53 26.24 9.31
C GLY A 296 6.40 26.03 8.04
N THR A 297 7.43 26.87 7.85
CA THR A 297 8.37 26.80 6.71
C THR A 297 9.81 26.52 7.12
N GLU A 298 10.07 26.42 8.42
CA GLU A 298 11.41 26.24 9.01
C GLU A 298 11.83 24.77 9.10
N THR A 299 10.88 23.84 8.97
CA THR A 299 11.14 22.39 8.99
C THR A 299 11.75 21.89 7.67
N ALA A 300 12.22 20.64 7.63
CA ALA A 300 12.67 20.03 6.39
C ALA A 300 11.56 20.04 5.32
N TRP A 301 11.95 20.06 4.03
CA TRP A 301 10.98 19.97 2.94
C TRP A 301 10.08 18.74 3.13
N ASN A 302 8.79 18.90 2.87
CA ASN A 302 7.82 17.82 2.82
C ASN A 302 6.86 18.03 1.64
N GLU A 303 6.06 17.02 1.33
CA GLU A 303 5.14 17.03 0.19
C GLU A 303 4.09 18.13 0.28
N SER A 304 3.62 18.46 1.50
CA SER A 304 2.62 19.52 1.72
C SER A 304 3.17 20.90 1.34
N MET A 305 4.44 21.17 1.63
CA MET A 305 5.09 22.44 1.28
C MET A 305 5.16 22.64 -0.25
N VAL A 306 5.49 21.58 -1.00
CA VAL A 306 5.56 21.65 -2.46
C VAL A 306 4.18 21.90 -3.07
N VAL A 307 3.16 21.15 -2.62
CA VAL A 307 1.76 21.33 -3.06
C VAL A 307 1.24 22.72 -2.71
N TYR A 308 1.51 23.20 -1.49
CA TYR A 308 1.14 24.54 -1.04
C TYR A 308 1.74 25.62 -1.97
N LEU A 309 3.04 25.55 -2.23
CA LEU A 309 3.74 26.55 -3.03
C LEU A 309 3.24 26.58 -4.48
N ALA A 310 3.04 25.40 -5.09
CA ALA A 310 2.52 25.27 -6.44
C ALA A 310 1.13 25.91 -6.59
N ASP A 311 0.20 25.66 -5.65
CA ASP A 311 -1.13 26.29 -5.67
C ASP A 311 -1.04 27.83 -5.61
N LYS A 312 -0.14 28.40 -4.80
CA LYS A 312 0.00 29.87 -4.71
C LYS A 312 0.56 30.50 -5.98
N LEU A 313 1.27 29.72 -6.80
CA LEU A 313 1.88 30.17 -8.05
C LEU A 313 1.04 29.80 -9.29
N VAL A 314 -0.16 29.24 -9.11
CA VAL A 314 -1.12 28.94 -10.18
C VAL A 314 -2.46 29.62 -9.90
N GLN A 315 -3.00 30.36 -10.88
CA GLN A 315 -4.32 30.96 -10.81
C GLN A 315 -5.15 30.59 -12.04
N GLY A 316 -6.23 29.84 -11.83
CA GLY A 316 -6.88 29.12 -12.93
C GLY A 316 -5.89 28.09 -13.47
N THR A 317 -5.49 28.23 -14.73
CA THR A 317 -4.45 27.39 -15.36
C THR A 317 -3.15 28.15 -15.64
N ARG A 318 -3.07 29.44 -15.29
CA ARG A 318 -1.91 30.30 -15.57
C ARG A 318 -0.96 30.34 -14.38
N ARG A 319 0.35 30.32 -14.64
CA ARG A 319 1.37 30.63 -13.63
C ARG A 319 1.36 32.12 -13.30
N VAL A 320 1.46 32.44 -12.01
CA VAL A 320 1.42 33.80 -11.47
C VAL A 320 2.53 33.99 -10.44
N SER A 321 3.00 35.22 -10.27
CA SER A 321 3.86 35.55 -9.13
C SER A 321 3.03 35.58 -7.84
N LEU A 322 3.71 35.53 -6.68
CA LEU A 322 3.04 35.71 -5.40
C LEU A 322 2.44 37.12 -5.27
N GLU A 323 3.09 38.13 -5.84
CA GLU A 323 2.58 39.49 -5.91
C GLU A 323 1.28 39.55 -6.70
N GLU A 324 1.22 38.94 -7.89
CA GLU A 324 -0.01 38.85 -8.69
C GLU A 324 -1.13 38.11 -7.94
N ARG A 325 -0.78 37.01 -7.25
CA ARG A 325 -1.75 36.17 -6.51
C ARG A 325 -2.38 36.90 -5.33
N TYR A 326 -1.58 37.61 -4.53
CA TYR A 326 -2.01 38.20 -3.26
C TYR A 326 -2.38 39.69 -3.37
N PHE A 327 -1.83 40.40 -4.35
CA PHE A 327 -2.01 41.83 -4.56
C PHE A 327 -2.35 42.15 -6.04
N PRO A 328 -3.50 41.67 -6.55
CA PRO A 328 -3.93 42.03 -7.90
C PRO A 328 -4.06 43.55 -8.01
N SER A 329 -3.69 44.10 -9.17
CA SER A 329 -3.54 45.54 -9.49
C SER A 329 -4.71 46.44 -9.07
N ASP A 330 -5.88 45.85 -8.81
CA ASP A 330 -7.14 46.54 -8.58
C ASP A 330 -7.51 46.65 -7.08
N GLN A 331 -6.66 46.16 -6.16
CA GLN A 331 -6.96 46.14 -4.72
C GLN A 331 -5.79 46.64 -3.84
N LYS A 332 -6.07 47.61 -2.98
CA LYS A 332 -5.10 48.15 -2.00
C LYS A 332 -4.70 47.07 -0.96
N PRO A 333 -3.39 46.86 -0.68
CA PRO A 333 -2.86 45.85 0.25
C PRO A 333 -3.46 45.90 1.68
N GLU A 334 -3.95 47.07 2.08
CA GLU A 334 -4.48 47.36 3.42
C GLU A 334 -5.81 46.65 3.72
N ARG A 335 -6.49 46.08 2.71
CA ARG A 335 -7.87 45.56 2.84
C ARG A 335 -8.01 44.10 3.28
N LYS A 336 -6.91 43.34 3.45
CA LYS A 336 -6.96 41.94 3.92
C LYS A 336 -5.76 41.58 4.82
N PRO A 337 -5.84 41.80 6.15
CA PRO A 337 -4.79 41.39 7.10
C PRO A 337 -4.40 39.91 6.96
N TYR A 338 -5.38 39.04 6.69
CA TYR A 338 -5.16 37.61 6.46
C TYR A 338 -4.35 37.32 5.17
N ALA A 339 -4.53 38.09 4.09
CA ALA A 339 -3.76 37.90 2.86
C ALA A 339 -2.27 38.21 3.09
N LYS A 340 -1.97 39.18 3.96
CA LYS A 340 -0.59 39.53 4.34
C LYS A 340 0.12 38.39 5.07
N GLN A 341 -0.57 37.71 6.00
CA GLN A 341 0.01 36.58 6.72
C GLN A 341 0.34 35.41 5.79
N TYR A 342 -0.60 35.02 4.91
CA TYR A 342 -0.36 33.94 3.94
C TYR A 342 0.70 34.30 2.90
N TYR A 343 0.76 35.56 2.47
CA TYR A 343 1.81 36.04 1.57
C TYR A 343 3.20 35.91 2.20
N VAL A 344 3.38 36.27 3.47
CA VAL A 344 4.68 36.14 4.16
C VAL A 344 5.14 34.69 4.19
N ILE A 345 4.24 33.75 4.50
CA ILE A 345 4.55 32.32 4.52
C ILE A 345 4.92 31.82 3.11
N ALA A 346 4.09 32.14 2.12
CA ALA A 346 4.32 31.73 0.73
C ALA A 346 5.64 32.30 0.19
N ARG A 347 5.95 33.56 0.50
CA ARG A 347 7.17 34.23 0.09
C ARG A 347 8.41 33.61 0.75
N ALA A 348 8.38 33.37 2.06
CA ALA A 348 9.49 32.72 2.75
C ALA A 348 9.79 31.32 2.16
N LEU A 349 8.74 30.56 1.84
CA LEU A 349 8.87 29.26 1.21
C LEU A 349 9.36 29.35 -0.25
N TYR A 350 8.91 30.35 -1.01
CA TYR A 350 9.39 30.60 -2.36
C TYR A 350 10.86 31.00 -2.37
N GLU A 351 11.28 31.94 -1.52
CA GLU A 351 12.69 32.34 -1.38
C GLU A 351 13.57 31.15 -0.97
N ARG A 352 13.05 30.24 -0.14
CA ARG A 352 13.73 28.98 0.17
C ARG A 352 13.88 28.10 -1.07
N PHE A 353 12.80 27.89 -1.83
CA PHE A 353 12.82 27.13 -3.07
C PHE A 353 13.82 27.73 -4.08
N GLU A 354 13.85 29.05 -4.23
CA GLU A 354 14.77 29.76 -5.11
C GLU A 354 16.23 29.53 -4.72
N ARG A 355 16.57 29.49 -3.41
CA ARG A 355 17.92 29.11 -2.96
C ARG A 355 18.28 27.68 -3.35
N GLU A 356 17.35 26.74 -3.28
CA GLU A 356 17.55 25.37 -3.76
C GLU A 356 17.72 25.34 -5.28
N ARG A 357 17.08 26.25 -6.01
CA ARG A 357 17.20 26.35 -7.48
C ARG A 357 18.54 26.97 -7.91
N GLU A 358 18.96 28.08 -7.31
CA GLU A 358 20.11 28.88 -7.75
C GLU A 358 21.47 28.21 -7.56
N CYS A 359 21.62 27.29 -6.60
CA CYS A 359 22.88 26.54 -6.39
C CYS A 359 23.29 25.63 -7.58
N GLU A 360 22.63 25.70 -8.75
CA GLU A 360 22.81 24.84 -9.94
C GLU A 360 23.87 25.43 -10.88
N ALA A 361 24.25 26.68 -10.64
CA ALA A 361 25.12 27.48 -11.49
C ALA A 361 26.59 27.58 -11.00
N LEU A 362 27.00 26.75 -10.04
CA LEU A 362 28.38 26.59 -9.56
C LEU A 362 28.74 25.11 -9.61
#